data_AF-A0A521ASX8-F1
#
_entry.id   AF-A0A521ASX8-F1
#
_cell.length_a   1.000
_cell.length_b   1.000
_cell.length_c   1.000
_cell.angle_alpha   90.00
_cell.angle_beta   90.00
_cell.angle_gamma   90.00
#
_symmetry.space_group_name_H-M   'P 1'
#
loop_
_entity.id
_entity.type
_entity.pdbx_description
1 polymer ?
#
loop_
_entity_poly.entity_id
_entity_poly.type
_entity_poly.pdbx_seq_one_letter_code
_entity_poly.pdbx_strand_id
1 'polypeptide(L)'
;MEFSKISENLEFIQSKLGTFQIEVPSEERIGELAYSYYWDYNCEYAVITAFNEEAQFPITYSEIRMLTEKLPHKWGVVCGALTGAFFLFSATLTLELSVQAAKELIDFHNRTPLPIFKGKRFKDLPKVAVGSILCRDSILNWSRKAGVPPRSLERAERCAAITADVAMKTVQLIKKYSSEPVEVR
;
A
#
# COMPACT_ATOMS: atom_id res chain seq x y z
N MET A 1 -13.32 -3.98 -7.47
CA MET A 1 -13.90 -2.95 -6.58
C MET A 1 -13.82 -1.65 -7.33
N GLU A 2 -14.95 -0.95 -7.46
CA GLU A 2 -15.00 0.34 -8.13
C GLU A 2 -14.17 1.39 -7.39
N PHE A 3 -13.54 2.29 -8.15
CA PHE A 3 -12.70 3.33 -7.56
C PHE A 3 -13.50 4.33 -6.71
N SER A 4 -14.78 4.59 -7.04
CA SER A 4 -15.66 5.44 -6.22
C SER A 4 -15.75 4.96 -4.77
N LYS A 5 -15.85 3.64 -4.57
CA LYS A 5 -15.86 3.03 -3.23
C LYS A 5 -14.55 3.21 -2.47
N ILE A 6 -13.42 3.26 -3.18
CA ILE A 6 -12.12 3.59 -2.58
C ILE A 6 -12.15 5.05 -2.13
N SER A 7 -12.60 5.96 -2.99
CA SER A 7 -12.71 7.39 -2.69
C SER A 7 -13.59 7.66 -1.45
N GLU A 8 -14.76 7.02 -1.37
CA GLU A 8 -15.66 7.13 -0.20
C GLU A 8 -15.03 6.59 1.09
N ASN A 9 -14.25 5.50 0.99
CA ASN A 9 -13.48 5.00 2.13
C ASN A 9 -12.36 5.99 2.54
N LEU A 10 -11.67 6.61 1.57
CA LEU A 10 -10.61 7.58 1.85
C LEU A 10 -11.16 8.81 2.60
N GLU A 11 -12.30 9.33 2.16
CA GLU A 11 -13.03 10.43 2.81
C GLU A 11 -13.45 10.04 4.23
N PHE A 12 -14.04 8.86 4.39
CA PHE A 12 -14.43 8.35 5.70
C PHE A 12 -13.24 8.25 6.66
N ILE A 13 -12.13 7.66 6.21
CA ILE A 13 -10.91 7.53 7.03
C ILE A 13 -10.42 8.91 7.47
N GLN A 14 -10.31 9.86 6.53
CA GLN A 14 -9.86 11.22 6.83
C GLN A 14 -10.80 11.92 7.81
N SER A 15 -12.13 11.75 7.68
CA SER A 15 -13.10 12.30 8.64
C SER A 15 -12.97 11.76 10.06
N LYS A 16 -12.36 10.58 10.24
CA LYS A 16 -12.20 9.93 11.54
C LYS A 16 -10.83 10.16 12.16
N LEU A 17 -9.79 10.22 11.34
CA LEU A 17 -8.40 10.36 11.80
C LEU A 17 -7.92 11.82 11.77
N GLY A 18 -8.48 12.66 10.90
CA GLY A 18 -7.89 13.94 10.54
C GLY A 18 -6.65 13.76 9.66
N THR A 19 -5.82 14.80 9.62
CA THR A 19 -4.57 14.83 8.85
C THR A 19 -3.41 15.11 9.79
N PHE A 20 -2.32 14.37 9.61
CA PHE A 20 -1.08 14.46 10.38
C PHE A 20 0.07 14.86 9.49
N GLN A 21 1.02 15.60 10.06
CA GLN A 21 2.34 15.73 9.47
C GLN A 21 3.18 14.54 9.89
N ILE A 22 3.93 13.98 8.95
CA ILE A 22 4.89 12.89 9.19
C ILE A 22 6.27 13.33 8.72
N GLU A 23 7.31 12.80 9.36
CA GLU A 23 8.65 12.88 8.80
C GLU A 23 8.71 11.94 7.60
N VAL A 24 8.86 12.49 6.39
CA VAL A 24 8.76 11.66 5.19
C VAL A 24 10.05 10.84 5.04
N PRO A 25 9.97 9.49 5.11
CA PRO A 25 11.17 8.68 5.26
C PRO A 25 11.91 8.49 3.91
N SER A 26 13.08 7.84 3.96
CA SER A 26 13.75 7.39 2.75
C SER A 26 13.02 6.19 2.13
N GLU A 27 13.04 6.10 0.80
CA GLU A 27 12.37 5.01 0.09
C GLU A 27 13.03 3.66 0.40
N GLU A 28 14.36 3.61 0.39
CA GLU A 28 15.11 2.38 0.68
C GLU A 28 14.76 1.83 2.06
N ARG A 29 14.83 2.68 3.09
CA ARG A 29 14.57 2.28 4.47
C ARG A 29 13.13 1.83 4.70
N ILE A 30 12.14 2.56 4.17
CA ILE A 30 10.73 2.15 4.31
C ILE A 30 10.47 0.83 3.59
N GLY A 31 11.11 0.61 2.44
CA GLY A 31 11.01 -0.63 1.67
C GLY A 31 11.56 -1.82 2.45
N GLU A 32 12.74 -1.66 3.06
CA GLU A 32 13.34 -2.70 3.90
C GLU A 32 12.49 -3.08 5.12
N LEU A 33 11.94 -2.08 5.82
CA LEU A 33 11.08 -2.30 6.98
C LEU A 33 9.76 -2.98 6.56
N ALA A 34 9.10 -2.48 5.53
CA ALA A 34 7.85 -3.06 5.03
C ALA A 34 8.07 -4.49 4.51
N TYR A 35 9.19 -4.77 3.85
CA TYR A 35 9.57 -6.14 3.50
C TYR A 35 9.71 -7.02 4.75
N SER A 36 10.36 -6.51 5.80
CA SER A 36 10.60 -7.25 7.04
C SER A 36 9.30 -7.56 7.78
N TYR A 37 8.49 -6.54 8.07
CA TYR A 37 7.25 -6.68 8.83
C TYR A 37 6.16 -7.49 8.13
N TYR A 38 6.25 -7.67 6.81
CA TYR A 38 5.34 -8.58 6.09
C TYR A 38 5.36 -9.98 6.71
N TRP A 39 6.53 -10.43 7.16
CA TRP A 39 6.72 -11.76 7.73
C TRP A 39 6.17 -11.91 9.15
N ASP A 40 5.89 -10.80 9.83
CA ASP A 40 5.36 -10.82 11.19
C ASP A 40 3.83 -10.95 11.20
N TYR A 41 3.15 -10.44 10.16
CA TYR A 41 1.69 -10.56 10.06
C TYR A 41 1.15 -10.59 8.63
N ASN A 42 1.06 -9.45 7.96
CA ASN A 42 0.52 -9.34 6.60
C ASN A 42 0.97 -8.03 5.93
N CYS A 43 0.56 -7.82 4.67
CA CYS A 43 0.95 -6.66 3.88
C CYS A 43 0.50 -5.31 4.46
N GLU A 44 -0.72 -5.23 5.03
CA GLU A 44 -1.26 -3.96 5.55
C GLU A 44 -0.54 -3.56 6.84
N TYR A 45 -0.40 -4.52 7.76
CA TYR A 45 0.39 -4.36 8.97
C TYR A 45 1.80 -3.87 8.64
N ALA A 46 2.44 -4.51 7.67
CA ALA A 46 3.81 -4.20 7.33
C ALA A 46 4.01 -2.77 6.81
N VAL A 47 3.11 -2.27 5.95
CA VAL A 47 3.15 -0.88 5.49
C VAL A 47 2.94 0.07 6.66
N ILE A 48 1.92 -0.15 7.48
CA ILE A 48 1.59 0.73 8.60
C ILE A 48 2.72 0.75 9.64
N THR A 49 3.21 -0.41 10.05
CA THR A 49 4.26 -0.53 11.08
C THR A 49 5.58 0.04 10.60
N ALA A 50 5.93 -0.12 9.31
CA ALA A 50 7.10 0.56 8.74
C ALA A 50 6.99 2.09 8.85
N PHE A 51 5.81 2.66 8.57
CA PHE A 51 5.58 4.10 8.72
C PHE A 51 5.45 4.55 10.19
N ASN A 52 4.96 3.70 11.10
CA ASN A 52 4.98 4.00 12.52
C ASN A 52 6.43 4.14 13.03
N GLU A 53 7.31 3.21 12.65
CA GLU A 53 8.72 3.22 13.07
C GLU A 53 9.50 4.36 12.41
N GLU A 54 9.45 4.47 11.09
CA GLU A 54 10.38 5.34 10.35
C GLU A 54 9.84 6.75 10.12
N ALA A 55 8.51 6.93 10.07
CA ALA A 55 7.86 8.20 9.77
C ALA A 55 7.09 8.80 10.97
N GLN A 56 7.16 8.15 12.13
CA GLN A 56 6.42 8.52 13.35
C GLN A 56 4.91 8.66 13.12
N PHE A 57 4.36 7.88 12.18
CA PHE A 57 2.92 7.89 11.91
C PHE A 57 2.17 7.52 13.20
N PRO A 58 1.21 8.34 13.69
CA PRO A 58 0.71 8.19 15.07
C PRO A 58 -0.35 7.11 15.23
N ILE A 59 -0.92 6.61 14.14
CA ILE A 59 -2.03 5.66 14.19
C ILE A 59 -1.49 4.23 14.15
N THR A 60 -1.80 3.47 15.19
CA THR A 60 -1.36 2.07 15.31
C THR A 60 -2.15 1.15 14.39
N TYR A 61 -1.59 -0.03 14.09
CA TYR A 61 -2.31 -1.03 13.30
C TYR A 61 -3.61 -1.53 13.94
N SER A 62 -3.69 -1.60 15.28
CA SER A 62 -4.92 -1.97 15.98
C SER A 62 -6.03 -0.93 15.77
N GLU A 63 -5.70 0.36 15.82
CA GLU A 63 -6.63 1.44 15.50
C GLU A 63 -7.12 1.38 14.05
N ILE A 64 -6.22 1.11 13.11
CA ILE A 64 -6.58 0.90 11.70
C ILE A 64 -7.54 -0.29 11.53
N ARG A 65 -7.32 -1.39 12.26
CA ARG A 65 -8.24 -2.54 12.21
C ARG A 65 -9.63 -2.19 12.76
N MET A 66 -9.70 -1.48 13.87
CA MET A 66 -10.98 -1.01 14.43
C MET A 66 -11.71 -0.06 13.47
N LEU A 67 -10.98 0.77 12.74
CA LEU A 67 -11.56 1.68 11.75
C LEU A 67 -12.01 0.94 10.49
N THR A 68 -11.26 -0.08 10.07
CA THR A 68 -11.57 -0.93 8.91
C THR A 68 -12.92 -1.62 9.05
N GLU A 69 -13.30 -2.04 10.27
CA GLU A 69 -14.60 -2.64 10.56
C GLU A 69 -15.79 -1.68 10.34
N LYS A 70 -15.52 -0.37 10.34
CA LYS A 70 -16.52 0.69 10.21
C LYS A 70 -16.55 1.33 8.82
N LEU A 71 -15.72 0.86 7.89
CA LEU A 71 -15.66 1.44 6.54
C LEU A 71 -17.01 1.31 5.83
N PRO A 72 -17.43 2.35 5.07
CA PRO A 72 -18.63 2.28 4.23
C PRO A 72 -18.61 1.10 3.26
N HIS A 73 -17.43 0.80 2.69
CA HIS A 73 -17.26 -0.31 1.75
C HIS A 73 -16.20 -1.29 2.23
N LYS A 74 -16.57 -2.57 2.30
CA LYS A 74 -15.64 -3.65 2.64
C LYS A 74 -14.58 -3.81 1.57
N TRP A 75 -13.33 -3.48 1.90
CA TRP A 75 -12.19 -3.64 1.00
C TRP A 75 -11.20 -4.73 1.42
N GLY A 76 -11.57 -5.66 2.31
CA GLY A 76 -10.72 -6.78 2.75
C GLY A 76 -10.31 -7.76 1.64
N VAL A 77 -10.79 -7.55 0.41
CA VAL A 77 -10.39 -8.27 -0.81
C VAL A 77 -9.32 -7.52 -1.62
N VAL A 78 -9.09 -6.25 -1.33
CA VAL A 78 -8.03 -5.42 -1.93
C VAL A 78 -6.66 -5.85 -1.37
N CYS A 79 -5.60 -5.68 -2.14
CA CYS A 79 -4.23 -5.93 -1.68
C CYS A 79 -3.94 -5.13 -0.40
N GLY A 80 -3.53 -5.82 0.68
CA GLY A 80 -3.31 -5.18 1.98
C GLY A 80 -2.21 -4.11 1.95
N ALA A 81 -1.21 -4.24 1.08
CA ALA A 81 -0.20 -3.20 0.92
C ALA A 81 -0.83 -1.88 0.43
N LEU A 82 -1.81 -1.97 -0.49
CA LEU A 82 -2.54 -0.80 -0.98
C LEU A 82 -3.45 -0.21 0.10
N THR A 83 -4.16 -1.03 0.87
CA THR A 83 -5.04 -0.49 1.93
C THR A 83 -4.24 0.21 3.02
N GLY A 84 -3.07 -0.32 3.40
CA GLY A 84 -2.13 0.37 4.31
C GLY A 84 -1.71 1.74 3.77
N ALA A 85 -1.34 1.81 2.49
CA ALA A 85 -1.02 3.08 1.83
C ALA A 85 -2.21 4.04 1.74
N PHE A 86 -3.43 3.54 1.54
CA PHE A 86 -4.64 4.36 1.52
C PHE A 86 -4.92 5.04 2.86
N PHE A 87 -4.71 4.34 3.98
CA PHE A 87 -4.76 4.95 5.31
C PHE A 87 -3.74 6.08 5.45
N LEU A 88 -2.50 5.86 4.98
CA LEU A 88 -1.45 6.87 5.02
C LEU A 88 -1.83 8.11 4.18
N PHE A 89 -2.33 7.93 2.96
CA PHE A 89 -2.78 9.05 2.12
C PHE A 89 -3.90 9.84 2.80
N SER A 90 -4.98 9.18 3.22
CA SER A 90 -6.09 9.84 3.92
C SER A 90 -5.65 10.61 5.16
N ALA A 91 -4.63 10.12 5.86
CA ALA A 91 -4.15 10.68 7.10
C ALA A 91 -2.99 11.67 6.94
N THR A 92 -2.48 11.92 5.71
CA THR A 92 -1.32 12.81 5.49
C THR A 92 -1.49 13.82 4.35
N LEU A 93 -2.48 13.63 3.48
CA LEU A 93 -2.79 14.51 2.36
C LEU A 93 -4.21 15.07 2.49
N THR A 94 -4.54 16.13 1.74
CA THR A 94 -5.95 16.53 1.58
C THR A 94 -6.74 15.42 0.87
N LEU A 95 -8.08 15.42 0.97
CA LEU A 95 -8.89 14.39 0.31
C LEU A 95 -8.63 14.32 -1.20
N GLU A 96 -8.57 15.47 -1.87
CA GLU A 96 -8.32 15.53 -3.32
C GLU A 96 -6.98 14.87 -3.68
N LEU A 97 -5.92 15.25 -2.98
CA LEU A 97 -4.57 14.70 -3.20
C LEU A 97 -4.49 13.22 -2.82
N SER A 98 -5.20 12.79 -1.78
CA SER A 98 -5.32 11.39 -1.39
C SER A 98 -5.93 10.54 -2.50
N VAL A 99 -6.98 11.06 -3.15
CA VAL A 99 -7.65 10.40 -4.28
C VAL A 99 -6.71 10.30 -5.48
N GLN A 100 -5.95 11.36 -5.79
CA GLN A 100 -4.96 11.35 -6.87
C GLN A 100 -3.83 10.34 -6.60
N ALA A 101 -3.26 10.38 -5.39
CA ALA A 101 -2.22 9.44 -4.94
C ALA A 101 -2.70 7.98 -5.00
N ALA A 102 -3.92 7.69 -4.54
CA ALA A 102 -4.50 6.36 -4.59
C ALA A 102 -4.66 5.85 -6.03
N LYS A 103 -5.09 6.69 -6.98
CA LYS A 103 -5.17 6.32 -8.40
C LYS A 103 -3.80 5.96 -8.96
N GLU A 104 -2.79 6.79 -8.69
CA GLU A 104 -1.43 6.56 -9.19
C GLU A 104 -0.80 5.31 -8.58
N LEU A 105 -1.04 5.05 -7.28
CA LEU A 105 -0.54 3.84 -6.62
C LEU A 105 -1.21 2.57 -7.15
N ILE A 106 -2.52 2.60 -7.40
CA ILE A 106 -3.26 1.50 -8.02
C ILE A 106 -2.73 1.22 -9.43
N ASP A 107 -2.47 2.28 -10.20
CA ASP A 107 -1.92 2.17 -11.53
C ASP A 107 -0.54 1.51 -11.50
N PHE A 108 0.35 1.99 -10.62
CA PHE A 108 1.65 1.41 -10.37
C PHE A 108 1.55 -0.08 -10.03
N HIS A 109 0.72 -0.46 -9.05
CA HIS A 109 0.55 -1.86 -8.64
C HIS A 109 0.02 -2.75 -9.78
N ASN A 110 -0.90 -2.25 -10.59
CA ASN A 110 -1.58 -3.05 -11.60
C ASN A 110 -0.79 -3.18 -12.91
N ARG A 111 -0.12 -2.11 -13.34
CA ARG A 111 0.50 -1.99 -14.66
C ARG A 111 2.02 -2.20 -14.63
N THR A 112 2.67 -2.05 -13.48
CA THR A 112 4.12 -2.29 -13.37
C THR A 112 4.42 -3.80 -13.28
N PRO A 113 5.45 -4.31 -13.98
CA PRO A 113 5.99 -5.64 -13.74
C PRO A 113 6.63 -5.76 -12.36
N LEU A 114 5.83 -6.08 -11.35
CA LEU A 114 6.25 -6.24 -9.95
C LEU A 114 6.56 -7.71 -9.60
N PRO A 115 7.44 -7.98 -8.60
CA PRO A 115 8.13 -7.00 -7.72
C PRO A 115 9.37 -6.35 -8.34
N ILE A 116 9.71 -5.13 -7.91
CA ILE A 116 11.00 -4.46 -8.21
C ILE A 116 12.00 -4.71 -7.09
N PHE A 117 11.55 -4.61 -5.83
CA PHE A 117 12.31 -4.91 -4.63
C PHE A 117 12.84 -6.34 -4.67
N LYS A 118 14.12 -6.51 -4.34
CA LYS A 118 14.78 -7.81 -4.32
C LYS A 118 14.55 -8.49 -2.98
N GLY A 119 13.76 -9.55 -2.99
CA GLY A 119 13.56 -10.40 -1.83
C GLY A 119 14.85 -11.04 -1.31
N LYS A 120 14.83 -11.45 -0.04
CA LYS A 120 15.99 -12.09 0.62
C LYS A 120 15.99 -13.62 0.47
N ARG A 121 14.81 -14.25 0.36
CA ARG A 121 14.65 -15.71 0.23
C ARG A 121 14.64 -16.15 -1.23
N PHE A 122 14.00 -15.38 -2.11
CA PHE A 122 14.01 -15.61 -3.56
C PHE A 122 14.38 -14.30 -4.28
N LYS A 123 15.61 -14.25 -4.79
CA LYS A 123 16.18 -13.02 -5.37
C LYS A 123 15.62 -12.70 -6.76
N ASP A 124 15.24 -13.72 -7.54
CA ASP A 124 14.87 -13.60 -8.95
C ASP A 124 13.43 -14.05 -9.21
N LEU A 125 12.47 -13.37 -8.58
CA LEU A 125 11.05 -13.63 -8.82
C LEU A 125 10.61 -13.06 -10.18
N PRO A 126 9.77 -13.78 -10.95
CA PRO A 126 9.22 -13.25 -12.19
C PRO A 126 8.44 -11.94 -11.97
N LYS A 127 8.74 -10.96 -12.80
CA LYS A 127 8.09 -9.64 -12.77
C LYS A 127 6.88 -9.63 -13.67
N VAL A 128 5.69 -9.35 -13.12
CA VAL A 128 4.44 -9.46 -13.86
C VAL A 128 3.48 -8.34 -13.51
N ALA A 129 3.00 -7.61 -14.52
CA ALA A 129 1.85 -6.73 -14.40
C ALA A 129 0.57 -7.56 -14.24
N VAL A 130 -0.08 -7.43 -13.09
CA VAL A 130 -1.19 -8.29 -12.67
C VAL A 130 -2.57 -7.76 -13.04
N GLY A 131 -2.71 -6.47 -13.32
CA GLY A 131 -3.94 -5.85 -13.82
C GLY A 131 -5.11 -5.84 -12.84
N SER A 132 -4.92 -6.15 -11.55
CA SER A 132 -6.00 -6.15 -10.56
C SER A 132 -5.51 -5.73 -9.18
N ILE A 133 -6.29 -4.85 -8.54
CA ILE A 133 -6.10 -4.43 -7.14
C ILE A 133 -6.51 -5.51 -6.14
N LEU A 134 -7.30 -6.50 -6.58
CA LEU A 134 -7.81 -7.54 -5.70
C LEU A 134 -6.68 -8.53 -5.38
N CYS A 135 -6.46 -8.78 -4.10
CA CYS A 135 -5.33 -9.57 -3.61
C CYS A 135 -5.30 -10.97 -4.26
N ARG A 136 -6.45 -11.65 -4.28
CA ARG A 136 -6.60 -12.98 -4.88
C ARG A 136 -6.28 -12.96 -6.38
N ASP A 137 -6.80 -12.00 -7.13
CA ASP A 137 -6.60 -11.93 -8.57
C ASP A 137 -5.17 -11.54 -8.92
N SER A 138 -4.55 -10.63 -8.14
CA SER A 138 -3.12 -10.31 -8.24
C SER A 138 -2.27 -11.57 -8.11
N ILE A 139 -2.53 -12.39 -7.09
CA ILE A 139 -1.81 -13.66 -6.86
C ILE A 139 -2.06 -14.64 -8.01
N LEU A 140 -3.31 -14.85 -8.43
CA LEU A 140 -3.63 -15.83 -9.47
C LEU A 140 -3.10 -15.42 -10.85
N ASN A 141 -3.16 -14.13 -11.20
CA ASN A 141 -2.64 -13.63 -12.46
C ASN A 141 -1.11 -13.71 -12.51
N TRP A 142 -0.43 -13.37 -11.41
CA TRP A 142 1.03 -13.56 -11.30
C TRP A 142 1.38 -15.05 -11.39
N SER A 143 0.73 -15.89 -10.59
CA SER A 143 0.95 -17.34 -10.55
C SER A 143 0.86 -17.99 -11.93
N ARG A 144 -0.19 -17.65 -12.70
CA ARG A 144 -0.40 -18.16 -14.06
C ARG A 144 0.72 -17.74 -15.03
N LYS A 145 1.13 -16.46 -14.99
CA LYS A 145 2.14 -15.91 -15.91
C LYS A 145 3.57 -16.29 -15.51
N ALA A 146 3.83 -16.42 -14.20
CA ALA A 146 5.13 -16.77 -13.64
C ALA A 146 5.40 -18.28 -13.65
N GLY A 147 4.37 -19.12 -13.82
CA GLY A 147 4.50 -20.57 -13.68
C GLY A 147 4.74 -21.03 -12.25
N VAL A 148 4.35 -20.22 -11.26
CA VAL A 148 4.61 -20.46 -9.83
C VAL A 148 3.30 -20.77 -9.10
N PRO A 149 3.21 -21.81 -8.25
CA PRO A 149 1.97 -22.13 -7.54
C PRO A 149 1.48 -21.00 -6.62
N PRO A 150 0.16 -20.73 -6.51
CA PRO A 150 -0.35 -19.60 -5.74
C PRO A 150 -0.22 -19.78 -4.21
N ARG A 151 0.04 -21.00 -3.73
CA ARG A 151 0.26 -21.32 -2.31
C ARG A 151 1.74 -21.54 -1.96
N SER A 152 2.66 -21.20 -2.88
CA SER A 152 4.10 -21.38 -2.70
C SER A 152 4.74 -20.35 -1.76
N LEU A 153 5.99 -20.63 -1.35
CA LEU A 153 6.81 -19.68 -0.60
C LEU A 153 7.29 -18.54 -1.49
N GLU A 154 7.53 -18.81 -2.77
CA GLU A 154 7.85 -17.83 -3.81
C GLU A 154 6.74 -16.78 -3.95
N ARG A 155 5.48 -17.21 -3.88
CA ARG A 155 4.34 -16.28 -3.84
C ARG A 155 4.34 -15.45 -2.56
N ALA A 156 4.64 -16.03 -1.42
CA ALA A 156 4.72 -15.28 -0.15
C ALA A 156 5.86 -14.25 -0.20
N GLU A 157 7.03 -14.63 -0.70
CA GLU A 157 8.16 -13.72 -0.96
C GLU A 157 7.78 -12.59 -1.91
N ARG A 158 7.07 -12.91 -3.00
CA ARG A 158 6.55 -11.92 -3.95
C ARG A 158 5.63 -10.91 -3.26
N CYS A 159 4.75 -11.36 -2.36
CA CYS A 159 3.90 -10.44 -1.59
C CYS A 159 4.73 -9.57 -0.64
N ALA A 160 5.78 -10.10 0.00
CA ALA A 160 6.71 -9.32 0.82
C ALA A 160 7.41 -8.23 0.00
N ALA A 161 7.93 -8.59 -1.18
CA ALA A 161 8.62 -7.67 -2.07
C ALA A 161 7.66 -6.60 -2.64
N ILE A 162 6.43 -6.96 -3.01
CA ILE A 162 5.41 -5.99 -3.43
C ILE A 162 5.01 -5.06 -2.28
N THR A 163 4.98 -5.56 -1.05
CA THR A 163 4.69 -4.73 0.13
C THR A 163 5.76 -3.63 0.28
N ALA A 164 7.04 -3.96 0.06
CA ALA A 164 8.12 -2.99 -0.01
C ALA A 164 7.96 -2.01 -1.18
N ASP A 165 7.71 -2.51 -2.40
CA ASP A 165 7.51 -1.66 -3.59
C ASP A 165 6.38 -0.64 -3.38
N VAL A 166 5.28 -1.08 -2.76
CA VAL A 166 4.14 -0.22 -2.45
C VAL A 166 4.49 0.80 -1.36
N ALA A 167 5.21 0.42 -0.31
CA ALA A 167 5.67 1.36 0.72
C ALA A 167 6.59 2.45 0.14
N MET A 168 7.54 2.05 -0.71
CA MET A 168 8.44 2.96 -1.44
C MET A 168 7.65 3.93 -2.32
N LYS A 169 6.72 3.42 -3.13
CA LYS A 169 5.88 4.26 -3.99
C LYS A 169 4.97 5.17 -3.16
N THR A 170 4.52 4.74 -1.99
CA THR A 170 3.73 5.57 -1.05
C THR A 170 4.53 6.79 -0.60
N VAL A 171 5.80 6.60 -0.21
CA VAL A 171 6.70 7.71 0.12
C VAL A 171 6.86 8.68 -1.06
N GLN A 172 7.11 8.17 -2.26
CA GLN A 172 7.23 9.00 -3.47
C GLN A 172 5.98 9.85 -3.71
N LEU A 173 4.79 9.25 -3.56
CA LEU A 173 3.52 9.93 -3.77
C LEU A 173 3.24 10.97 -2.69
N ILE A 174 3.52 10.67 -1.42
CA ILE A 174 3.41 11.66 -0.34
C ILE A 174 4.35 12.85 -0.62
N LYS A 175 5.63 12.61 -0.95
CA LYS A 175 6.56 13.70 -1.32
C LYS A 175 6.04 14.55 -2.48
N LYS A 176 5.55 13.88 -3.53
CA LYS A 176 5.00 14.54 -4.73
C LYS A 176 3.82 15.44 -4.39
N TYR A 177 2.82 14.94 -3.66
CA TYR A 177 1.59 15.69 -3.41
C TYR A 177 1.64 16.62 -2.18
N SER A 178 2.52 16.36 -1.21
CA SER A 178 2.73 17.28 -0.07
C SER A 178 3.53 18.53 -0.43
N SER A 179 4.21 18.55 -1.59
CA SER A 179 5.02 19.68 -2.05
C SER A 179 4.31 20.58 -3.08
N GLU A 180 3.08 20.25 -3.50
CA GLU A 180 2.29 21.11 -4.37
C GLU A 180 1.63 22.24 -3.55
N PRO A 181 1.85 23.52 -3.90
CA PRO A 181 1.09 24.62 -3.31
C PRO A 181 -0.37 24.46 -3.73
N VAL A 182 -1.27 24.31 -2.75
CA VAL A 182 -2.71 24.28 -3.00
C VAL A 182 -3.10 25.65 -3.56
N GLU A 183 -3.42 25.72 -4.86
CA GLU A 183 -4.08 26.90 -5.44
C GLU A 183 -5.47 27.02 -4.82
N VAL A 184 -5.60 27.95 -3.87
CA VAL A 184 -6.88 28.41 -3.37
C VAL A 184 -7.54 29.18 -4.51
N ARG A 185 -8.63 28.63 -5.05
CA ARG A 185 -9.59 29.39 -5.88
C ARG A 185 -10.54 30.17 -5.00
#